data_AF-A0A2N2HV97-F1
#
_entry.id   AF-A0A2N2HV97-F1
#
_cell.length_a   1.000
_cell.length_b   1.000
_cell.length_c   1.000
_cell.angle_alpha   90.00
_cell.angle_beta   90.00
_cell.angle_gamma   90.00
#
_symmetry.space_group_name_H-M   'P 1'
#
loop_
_entity.id
_entity.type
_entity.pdbx_description
1 polymer ?
#
loop_
_entity_poly.entity_id
_entity_poly.type
_entity_poly.pdbx_seq_one_letter_code
_entity_poly.pdbx_strand_id
1 'polypeptide(L)'
;MAILWFGGEDIDFPTFTGCFVNTTAGTFDASYARAGISIGDGGAATSTQFPSGAVTSCWLRYYQGNQGFNNNKFLGLGSFGTAYKGLWVGSGTSDSKFAIWKYVTSWTKLAEESGNHFVSGIFIDLQLIDYGATGTINVYANGVLVVTYTGNLSVTGVSGFDCIMLGAYGTTNMNPVISEIIVADEDTRTMRLAKLVPTSDGTTTDMVGDYSAVDETTINDADGNYTDTAGKDQQFNVSDLPAGTFAIKAVKIACRACKTVDASIGKLALGYNSGGTVAVGADQTLTTAWATYESLNNTNPVTGNAWLQSEMNALQLNVRSAT
;
A
#
# COMPACT_ATOMS: atom_id res chain seq x y z
N MET A 1 13.63 11.10 -6.31
CA MET A 1 13.76 9.83 -5.58
C MET A 1 12.83 9.91 -4.41
N ALA A 2 11.58 9.56 -4.69
CA ALA A 2 10.46 9.67 -3.79
C ALA A 2 9.63 8.38 -3.89
N ILE A 3 9.22 7.88 -2.73
CA ILE A 3 8.18 6.88 -2.66
C ILE A 3 6.87 7.59 -3.01
N LEU A 4 6.14 7.05 -3.98
CA LEU A 4 4.87 7.58 -4.48
C LEU A 4 3.72 7.03 -3.64
N TRP A 5 3.78 5.75 -3.25
CA TRP A 5 2.81 5.10 -2.38
C TRP A 5 3.37 3.76 -1.89
N PHE A 6 2.92 3.26 -0.76
CA PHE A 6 3.18 1.88 -0.33
C PHE A 6 2.08 1.39 0.61
N GLY A 7 1.89 0.09 0.70
CA GLY A 7 0.87 -0.53 1.55
C GLY A 7 0.93 -2.06 1.48
N GLY A 8 0.17 -2.73 2.34
CA GLY A 8 0.17 -4.20 2.42
C GLY A 8 -0.88 -4.80 3.33
N GLU A 9 -1.71 -3.97 3.98
CA GLU A 9 -2.82 -4.42 4.81
C GLU A 9 -4.13 -3.79 4.33
N ASP A 10 -5.26 -4.34 4.76
CA ASP A 10 -6.61 -3.91 4.37
C ASP A 10 -6.87 -2.41 4.60
N ILE A 11 -6.31 -1.83 5.67
CA ILE A 11 -6.39 -0.39 5.95
C ILE A 11 -5.90 0.50 4.81
N ASP A 12 -4.93 0.03 4.01
CA ASP A 12 -4.33 0.79 2.90
C ASP A 12 -5.26 0.87 1.66
N PHE A 13 -6.42 0.20 1.69
CA PHE A 13 -7.35 0.06 0.57
C PHE A 13 -8.76 0.51 0.94
N PRO A 14 -9.14 1.77 0.67
CA PRO A 14 -10.49 2.27 0.93
C PRO A 14 -11.60 1.48 0.21
N THR A 15 -11.28 0.90 -0.96
CA THR A 15 -12.12 -0.11 -1.59
C THR A 15 -11.51 -1.47 -1.30
N PHE A 16 -12.25 -2.35 -0.62
CA PHE A 16 -11.79 -3.68 -0.23
C PHE A 16 -12.96 -4.66 -0.24
N THR A 17 -13.32 -5.16 -1.42
CA THR A 17 -14.50 -6.01 -1.63
C THR A 17 -14.07 -7.39 -2.08
N GLY A 18 -14.52 -8.45 -1.40
CA GLY A 18 -14.13 -9.83 -1.73
C GLY A 18 -12.64 -10.13 -1.48
N CYS A 19 -11.93 -9.24 -0.80
CA CYS A 19 -10.59 -9.43 -0.29
C CYS A 19 -10.65 -9.71 1.22
N PHE A 20 -9.60 -10.30 1.76
CA PHE A 20 -9.48 -10.58 3.20
C PHE A 20 -8.01 -10.61 3.63
N VAL A 21 -7.78 -10.31 4.90
CA VAL A 21 -6.44 -10.41 5.50
C VAL A 21 -6.08 -11.88 5.71
N ASN A 22 -4.86 -12.25 5.33
CA ASN A 22 -4.33 -13.61 5.47
C ASN A 22 -3.07 -13.61 6.34
N THR A 23 -3.16 -14.32 7.47
CA THR A 23 -2.10 -14.48 8.48
C THR A 23 -1.45 -15.86 8.43
N THR A 24 -1.73 -16.66 7.40
CA THR A 24 -1.16 -18.00 7.24
C THR A 24 0.34 -17.91 7.01
N ALA A 25 1.12 -18.59 7.85
CA ALA A 25 2.57 -18.63 7.71
C ALA A 25 2.99 -19.16 6.33
N GLY A 26 3.95 -18.47 5.70
CA GLY A 26 4.47 -18.82 4.38
C GLY A 26 3.74 -18.19 3.19
N THR A 27 2.62 -17.48 3.40
CA THR A 27 1.90 -16.78 2.31
C THR A 27 2.21 -15.28 2.23
N PHE A 28 3.11 -14.78 3.05
CA PHE A 28 3.68 -13.42 3.02
C PHE A 28 5.11 -13.51 3.60
N ASP A 29 5.95 -12.49 3.41
CA ASP A 29 7.24 -12.44 4.09
C ASP A 29 7.05 -11.97 5.55
N ALA A 30 6.99 -12.95 6.45
CA ALA A 30 6.80 -12.73 7.88
C ALA A 30 7.93 -11.94 8.56
N SER A 31 9.06 -11.72 7.88
CA SER A 31 10.16 -10.92 8.40
C SER A 31 9.90 -9.41 8.29
N TYR A 32 8.94 -9.00 7.43
CA TYR A 32 8.64 -7.60 7.13
C TYR A 32 7.16 -7.26 7.23
N ALA A 33 6.27 -8.24 7.07
CA ALA A 33 4.82 -8.06 7.21
C ALA A 33 4.26 -9.04 8.25
N ARG A 34 3.15 -8.69 8.90
CA ARG A 34 2.41 -9.60 9.81
C ARG A 34 1.25 -10.33 9.13
N ALA A 35 0.89 -9.90 7.93
CA ALA A 35 -0.16 -10.48 7.10
C ALA A 35 0.07 -10.13 5.62
N GLY A 36 -0.72 -10.72 4.74
CA GLY A 36 -0.90 -10.28 3.37
C GLY A 36 -2.37 -10.16 3.00
N ILE A 37 -2.65 -9.50 1.88
CA ILE A 37 -4.00 -9.37 1.34
C ILE A 37 -4.26 -10.57 0.43
N SER A 38 -5.23 -11.39 0.81
CA SER A 38 -5.78 -12.43 -0.04
C SER A 38 -6.93 -11.88 -0.85
N ILE A 39 -6.93 -12.14 -2.16
CA ILE A 39 -7.96 -11.64 -3.08
C ILE A 39 -8.85 -12.83 -3.47
N GLY A 40 -10.08 -12.87 -3.00
CA GLY A 40 -11.05 -13.90 -3.36
C GLY A 40 -11.55 -13.77 -4.80
N ASP A 41 -12.38 -14.71 -5.25
CA ASP A 41 -12.95 -14.67 -6.60
C ASP A 41 -13.83 -13.42 -6.80
N GLY A 42 -13.59 -12.70 -7.90
CA GLY A 42 -14.19 -11.39 -8.16
C GLY A 42 -13.79 -10.29 -7.17
N GLY A 43 -12.85 -10.58 -6.26
CA GLY A 43 -12.33 -9.65 -5.28
C GLY A 43 -11.54 -8.52 -5.93
N ALA A 44 -11.65 -7.34 -5.34
CA ALA A 44 -10.97 -6.14 -5.79
C ALA A 44 -10.60 -5.26 -4.60
N ALA A 45 -9.40 -4.69 -4.67
CA ALA A 45 -9.02 -3.60 -3.78
C ALA A 45 -8.42 -2.45 -4.58
N THR A 46 -8.57 -1.22 -4.09
CA THR A 46 -7.96 -0.03 -4.71
C THR A 46 -7.40 0.86 -3.63
N SER A 47 -6.15 1.28 -3.79
CA SER A 47 -5.48 2.17 -2.86
C SER A 47 -6.08 3.57 -2.90
N THR A 48 -5.70 4.41 -1.95
CA THR A 48 -5.78 5.87 -2.07
C THR A 48 -5.01 6.37 -3.30
N GLN A 49 -5.30 7.61 -3.72
CA GLN A 49 -4.52 8.27 -4.76
C GLN A 49 -3.09 8.54 -4.28
N PHE A 50 -2.12 8.42 -5.18
CA PHE A 50 -0.74 8.84 -4.95
C PHE A 50 -0.74 10.32 -4.56
N PRO A 51 -0.10 10.73 -3.45
CA PRO A 51 -0.12 12.12 -2.99
C PRO A 51 0.44 13.12 -4.02
N SER A 52 1.35 12.68 -4.90
CA SER A 52 1.91 13.48 -5.98
C SER A 52 1.03 13.53 -7.25
N GLY A 53 -0.10 12.83 -7.26
CA GLY A 53 -0.98 12.67 -8.42
C GLY A 53 -0.48 11.64 -9.43
N ALA A 54 -1.07 11.68 -10.63
CA ALA A 54 -0.85 10.69 -11.67
C ALA A 54 0.55 10.74 -12.27
N VAL A 55 1.12 9.55 -12.51
CA VAL A 55 2.44 9.35 -13.11
C VAL A 55 2.36 8.62 -14.45
N THR A 56 3.32 8.92 -15.33
CA THR A 56 3.50 8.22 -16.61
C THR A 56 4.71 7.29 -16.61
N SER A 57 5.58 7.42 -15.61
CA SER A 57 6.75 6.58 -15.39
C SER A 57 6.89 6.31 -13.89
N CYS A 58 7.09 5.06 -13.52
CA CYS A 58 7.30 4.66 -12.12
C CYS A 58 7.84 3.22 -12.05
N TRP A 59 8.24 2.85 -10.85
CA TRP A 59 8.47 1.48 -10.45
C TRP A 59 7.42 1.04 -9.45
N LEU A 60 7.09 -0.24 -9.47
CA LEU A 60 6.15 -0.89 -8.59
C LEU A 60 6.77 -2.23 -8.16
N ARG A 61 6.79 -2.51 -6.86
CA ARG A 61 7.19 -3.79 -6.28
C ARG A 61 6.08 -4.38 -5.44
N TYR A 62 6.00 -5.69 -5.39
CA TYR A 62 5.23 -6.41 -4.38
C TYR A 62 5.80 -7.83 -4.15
N TYR A 63 5.49 -8.39 -3.00
CA TYR A 63 5.69 -9.81 -2.72
C TYR A 63 4.41 -10.58 -3.04
N GLN A 64 4.55 -11.66 -3.80
CA GLN A 64 3.49 -12.62 -4.08
C GLN A 64 3.77 -13.90 -3.30
N GLY A 65 2.98 -14.18 -2.27
CA GLY A 65 3.23 -15.34 -1.40
C GLY A 65 2.67 -16.65 -1.92
N ASN A 66 1.55 -16.63 -2.64
CA ASN A 66 1.00 -17.83 -3.25
C ASN A 66 0.91 -17.67 -4.77
N GLN A 67 1.27 -18.71 -5.51
CA GLN A 67 1.25 -18.70 -6.97
C GLN A 67 -0.16 -18.38 -7.47
N GLY A 68 -0.20 -17.58 -8.54
CA GLY A 68 -1.42 -17.29 -9.25
C GLY A 68 -1.88 -18.45 -10.13
N PHE A 69 -3.18 -18.53 -10.38
CA PHE A 69 -3.76 -19.44 -11.36
C PHE A 69 -3.70 -18.85 -12.77
N ASN A 70 -3.82 -19.70 -13.78
CA ASN A 70 -3.78 -19.35 -15.20
C ASN A 70 -4.69 -18.16 -15.58
N ASN A 71 -4.19 -17.28 -16.45
CA ASN A 71 -4.91 -16.15 -17.04
C ASN A 71 -5.54 -15.17 -16.02
N ASN A 72 -4.82 -14.88 -14.95
CA ASN A 72 -5.22 -13.97 -13.88
C ASN A 72 -4.37 -12.69 -13.85
N LYS A 73 -4.91 -11.62 -13.25
CA LYS A 73 -4.37 -10.26 -13.18
C LYS A 73 -4.49 -9.79 -11.74
N PHE A 74 -3.35 -9.80 -11.03
CA PHE A 74 -3.30 -9.71 -9.58
C PHE A 74 -3.19 -8.30 -9.06
N LEU A 75 -2.28 -7.55 -9.68
CA LEU A 75 -1.92 -6.21 -9.24
C LEU A 75 -1.64 -5.35 -10.46
N GLY A 76 -2.16 -4.13 -10.46
CA GLY A 76 -1.98 -3.17 -11.53
C GLY A 76 -1.81 -1.74 -11.07
N LEU A 77 -1.27 -0.93 -11.98
CA LEU A 77 -1.29 0.52 -11.94
C LEU A 77 -2.60 0.99 -12.58
N GLY A 78 -3.38 1.77 -11.83
CA GLY A 78 -4.70 2.23 -12.23
C GLY A 78 -4.85 3.75 -12.17
N SER A 79 -5.97 4.24 -12.71
CA SER A 79 -6.43 5.61 -12.48
C SER A 79 -7.62 5.58 -11.52
N PHE A 80 -7.54 6.34 -10.45
CA PHE A 80 -8.51 6.34 -9.37
C PHE A 80 -9.90 6.72 -9.89
N GLY A 81 -10.91 5.98 -9.46
CA GLY A 81 -12.30 6.19 -9.90
C GLY A 81 -12.65 5.66 -11.30
N THR A 82 -11.73 4.96 -12.01
CA THR A 82 -11.96 4.56 -13.42
C THR A 82 -12.34 3.09 -13.67
N ALA A 83 -12.83 2.36 -12.66
CA ALA A 83 -13.31 0.97 -12.77
C ALA A 83 -12.32 0.02 -13.48
N TYR A 84 -11.18 -0.24 -12.84
CA TYR A 84 -10.14 -1.22 -13.26
C TYR A 84 -9.30 -0.86 -14.48
N LYS A 85 -9.52 0.31 -15.09
CA LYS A 85 -8.70 0.80 -16.21
C LYS A 85 -7.25 0.98 -15.78
N GLY A 86 -6.36 0.23 -16.42
CA GLY A 86 -4.99 0.14 -15.94
C GLY A 86 -4.10 -0.83 -16.72
N LEU A 87 -2.86 -0.91 -16.24
CA LEU A 87 -1.85 -1.87 -16.64
C LEU A 87 -1.63 -2.85 -15.51
N TRP A 88 -1.61 -4.14 -15.81
CA TRP A 88 -1.64 -5.19 -14.80
C TRP A 88 -0.57 -6.24 -15.06
N VAL A 89 -0.05 -6.82 -13.99
CA VAL A 89 0.79 -7.99 -14.02
C VAL A 89 0.02 -9.17 -13.46
N GLY A 90 0.16 -10.31 -14.12
CA GLY A 90 -0.24 -11.57 -13.53
C GLY A 90 0.19 -12.75 -14.39
N SER A 91 -0.62 -13.80 -14.43
CA SER A 91 -0.27 -15.02 -15.14
C SER A 91 -0.69 -14.97 -16.61
N GLY A 92 0.05 -15.65 -17.47
CA GLY A 92 -0.22 -15.80 -18.90
C GLY A 92 -1.09 -17.03 -19.22
N THR A 93 -0.70 -17.75 -20.26
CA THR A 93 -1.32 -19.00 -20.75
C THR A 93 -1.14 -20.20 -19.82
N SER A 94 -0.26 -20.10 -18.81
CA SER A 94 -0.12 -21.02 -17.70
C SER A 94 -0.03 -20.24 -16.38
N ASP A 95 -0.26 -20.93 -15.28
CA ASP A 95 -0.08 -20.42 -13.91
C ASP A 95 1.39 -20.09 -13.57
N SER A 96 2.33 -20.70 -14.28
CA SER A 96 3.78 -20.51 -14.10
C SER A 96 4.38 -19.33 -14.87
N LYS A 97 3.60 -18.66 -15.70
CA LYS A 97 4.11 -17.64 -16.64
C LYS A 97 3.65 -16.24 -16.28
N PHE A 98 4.56 -15.29 -16.16
CA PHE A 98 4.23 -13.87 -16.14
C PHE A 98 3.63 -13.39 -17.46
N ALA A 99 2.64 -12.50 -17.37
CA ALA A 99 2.08 -11.76 -18.47
C ALA A 99 1.74 -10.33 -18.07
N ILE A 100 1.87 -9.44 -19.05
CA ILE A 100 1.49 -8.04 -18.96
C ILE A 100 0.12 -7.90 -19.60
N TRP A 101 -0.79 -7.27 -18.88
CA TRP A 101 -2.18 -7.08 -19.28
C TRP A 101 -2.55 -5.61 -19.29
N LYS A 102 -3.51 -5.27 -20.15
CA LYS A 102 -4.14 -3.96 -20.21
C LYS A 102 -5.65 -4.11 -20.13
N TYR A 103 -6.31 -3.24 -19.36
CA TYR A 103 -7.77 -3.15 -19.32
C TYR A 103 -8.24 -1.78 -19.80
N VAL A 104 -9.16 -1.78 -20.78
CA VAL A 104 -9.83 -0.57 -21.29
C VAL A 104 -11.35 -0.73 -21.17
N THR A 105 -11.88 -1.70 -21.90
CA THR A 105 -13.26 -2.23 -21.83
C THR A 105 -13.27 -3.75 -21.74
N SER A 106 -12.13 -4.36 -22.08
CA SER A 106 -11.85 -5.78 -22.00
C SER A 106 -10.36 -5.96 -21.72
N TRP A 107 -10.00 -7.14 -21.25
CA TRP A 107 -8.61 -7.52 -20.99
C TRP A 107 -7.88 -7.83 -22.30
N THR A 108 -6.71 -7.23 -22.48
CA THR A 108 -5.79 -7.53 -23.59
C THR A 108 -4.45 -7.94 -23.02
N LYS A 109 -3.95 -9.12 -23.42
CA LYS A 109 -2.57 -9.52 -23.11
C LYS A 109 -1.62 -8.76 -24.04
N LEU A 110 -0.69 -8.03 -23.46
CA LEU A 110 0.31 -7.27 -24.20
C LEU A 110 1.57 -8.11 -24.48
N ALA A 111 2.04 -8.83 -23.47
CA ALA A 111 3.18 -9.72 -23.58
C ALA A 111 3.08 -10.85 -22.55
N GLU A 112 3.87 -11.90 -22.78
CA GLU A 112 4.02 -13.05 -21.89
C GLU A 112 5.48 -13.46 -21.87
N GLU A 113 5.96 -13.94 -20.73
CA GLU A 113 7.30 -14.48 -20.64
C GLU A 113 7.46 -15.80 -21.42
N SER A 114 8.69 -16.08 -21.85
CA SER A 114 9.04 -17.39 -22.42
C SER A 114 9.29 -18.44 -21.33
N GLY A 115 9.74 -18.01 -20.14
CA GLY A 115 10.11 -18.83 -19.01
C GLY A 115 8.93 -19.33 -18.17
N ASN A 116 9.24 -19.74 -16.93
CA ASN A 116 8.28 -20.20 -15.93
C ASN A 116 8.68 -19.62 -14.55
N HIS A 117 8.72 -18.29 -14.44
CA HIS A 117 9.22 -17.64 -13.22
C HIS A 117 8.11 -17.29 -12.24
N PHE A 118 6.84 -17.40 -12.62
CA PHE A 118 5.76 -17.05 -11.73
C PHE A 118 5.45 -18.21 -10.77
N VAL A 119 6.01 -18.12 -9.56
CA VAL A 119 5.91 -19.14 -8.50
C VAL A 119 5.51 -18.47 -7.18
N SER A 120 5.12 -19.27 -6.18
CA SER A 120 4.89 -18.79 -4.82
C SER A 120 6.17 -18.22 -4.19
N GLY A 121 6.02 -17.22 -3.35
CA GLY A 121 7.10 -16.64 -2.56
C GLY A 121 8.12 -15.85 -3.37
N ILE A 122 7.62 -14.97 -4.24
CA ILE A 122 8.45 -14.23 -5.19
C ILE A 122 8.26 -12.73 -5.09
N PHE A 123 9.34 -11.97 -5.29
CA PHE A 123 9.24 -10.53 -5.51
C PHE A 123 9.05 -10.23 -6.98
N ILE A 124 8.07 -9.37 -7.26
CA ILE A 124 7.74 -8.93 -8.61
C ILE A 124 7.95 -7.43 -8.64
N ASP A 125 8.74 -6.96 -9.60
CA ASP A 125 8.92 -5.55 -9.89
C ASP A 125 8.40 -5.25 -11.29
N LEU A 126 7.70 -4.14 -11.44
CA LEU A 126 7.30 -3.55 -12.70
C LEU A 126 7.98 -2.20 -12.84
N GLN A 127 8.56 -1.94 -14.02
CA GLN A 127 9.03 -0.63 -14.42
C GLN A 127 8.17 -0.14 -15.58
N LEU A 128 7.46 0.95 -15.38
CA LEU A 128 6.74 1.69 -16.41
C LEU A 128 7.60 2.86 -16.89
N ILE A 129 7.77 2.96 -18.21
CA ILE A 129 8.52 4.03 -18.87
C ILE A 129 7.60 4.66 -19.93
N ASP A 130 7.33 5.96 -19.77
CA ASP A 130 6.66 6.81 -20.74
C ASP A 130 5.30 6.25 -21.21
N TYR A 131 4.37 6.09 -20.27
CA TYR A 131 3.00 5.69 -20.57
C TYR A 131 2.42 6.48 -21.76
N GLY A 132 1.94 5.75 -22.77
CA GLY A 132 1.43 6.33 -23.99
C GLY A 132 1.43 5.34 -25.15
N ALA A 133 1.41 5.86 -26.37
CA ALA A 133 1.36 5.05 -27.60
C ALA A 133 2.64 4.24 -27.87
N THR A 134 3.77 4.61 -27.25
CA THR A 134 5.09 3.99 -27.43
C THR A 134 5.77 3.66 -26.11
N GLY A 135 5.00 3.48 -25.03
CA GLY A 135 5.54 3.23 -23.71
C GLY A 135 6.15 1.83 -23.57
N THR A 136 6.92 1.63 -22.50
CA THR A 136 7.55 0.36 -22.17
C THR A 136 7.16 -0.10 -20.76
N ILE A 137 6.94 -1.41 -20.62
CA ILE A 137 6.81 -2.09 -19.33
C ILE A 137 7.85 -3.19 -19.28
N ASN A 138 8.68 -3.19 -18.24
CA ASN A 138 9.54 -4.30 -17.87
C ASN A 138 9.00 -4.96 -16.61
N VAL A 139 8.94 -6.29 -16.58
CA VAL A 139 8.62 -7.06 -15.38
C VAL A 139 9.82 -7.88 -14.98
N TYR A 140 10.17 -7.81 -13.70
CA TYR A 140 11.25 -8.53 -13.09
C TYR A 140 10.71 -9.49 -12.03
N ALA A 141 11.35 -10.65 -11.92
CA ALA A 141 11.07 -11.67 -10.92
C ALA A 141 12.35 -11.90 -10.11
N ASN A 142 12.31 -11.62 -8.80
CA ASN A 142 13.49 -11.60 -7.93
C ASN A 142 14.67 -10.80 -8.54
N GLY A 143 14.36 -9.65 -9.15
CA GLY A 143 15.34 -8.76 -9.77
C GLY A 143 15.79 -9.15 -11.19
N VAL A 144 15.41 -10.32 -11.70
CA VAL A 144 15.72 -10.78 -13.07
C VAL A 144 14.65 -10.33 -14.04
N LEU A 145 15.01 -9.70 -15.18
CA LEU A 145 14.05 -9.30 -16.21
C LEU A 145 13.44 -10.54 -16.87
N VAL A 146 12.11 -10.69 -16.82
CA VAL A 146 11.39 -11.87 -17.32
C VAL A 146 10.49 -11.58 -18.52
N VAL A 147 9.92 -10.38 -18.61
CA VAL A 147 9.14 -9.96 -19.78
C VAL A 147 9.24 -8.46 -19.99
N THR A 148 9.33 -8.06 -21.26
CA THR A 148 9.26 -6.67 -21.71
C THR A 148 8.15 -6.54 -22.72
N TYR A 149 7.39 -5.45 -22.64
CA TYR A 149 6.52 -4.99 -23.70
C TYR A 149 6.86 -3.55 -24.06
N THR A 150 6.99 -3.26 -25.35
CA THR A 150 7.09 -1.89 -25.88
C THR A 150 6.02 -1.71 -26.94
N GLY A 151 5.22 -0.66 -26.82
CA GLY A 151 4.14 -0.37 -27.76
C GLY A 151 3.03 0.48 -27.15
N ASN A 152 1.81 0.28 -27.65
CA ASN A 152 0.67 1.10 -27.24
C ASN A 152 0.14 0.66 -25.86
N LEU A 153 0.45 1.44 -24.84
CA LEU A 153 -0.06 1.29 -23.48
C LEU A 153 -1.33 2.10 -23.22
N SER A 154 -1.71 3.02 -24.11
CA SER A 154 -2.83 3.93 -23.90
C SER A 154 -4.13 3.19 -23.56
N VAL A 155 -4.81 3.74 -22.55
CA VAL A 155 -6.12 3.35 -22.03
C VAL A 155 -7.05 4.56 -22.13
N THR A 156 -8.21 4.40 -22.77
CA THR A 156 -9.15 5.51 -23.01
C THR A 156 -9.67 6.10 -21.71
N GLY A 157 -9.47 7.42 -21.55
CA GLY A 157 -9.85 8.16 -20.36
C GLY A 157 -8.80 8.13 -19.23
N VAL A 158 -7.60 7.62 -19.50
CA VAL A 158 -6.49 7.55 -18.54
C VAL A 158 -5.26 8.26 -19.13
N SER A 159 -4.82 9.34 -18.50
CA SER A 159 -3.62 10.11 -18.88
C SER A 159 -2.37 9.73 -18.09
N GLY A 160 -2.53 9.01 -16.98
CA GLY A 160 -1.48 8.50 -16.12
C GLY A 160 -2.09 7.65 -15.01
N PHE A 161 -1.24 7.08 -14.15
CA PHE A 161 -1.67 6.20 -13.05
C PHE A 161 -1.43 6.86 -11.71
N ASP A 162 -2.41 6.82 -10.84
CA ASP A 162 -2.38 7.44 -9.51
C ASP A 162 -2.85 6.50 -8.40
N CYS A 163 -3.04 5.21 -8.66
CA CYS A 163 -3.38 4.24 -7.62
C CYS A 163 -2.89 2.83 -7.96
N ILE A 164 -2.86 1.98 -6.94
CA ILE A 164 -2.74 0.54 -7.06
C ILE A 164 -4.12 -0.10 -7.06
N MET A 165 -4.29 -1.08 -7.94
CA MET A 165 -5.47 -1.93 -7.99
C MET A 165 -5.06 -3.39 -7.77
N LEU A 166 -5.76 -4.06 -6.86
CA LEU A 166 -5.67 -5.49 -6.65
C LEU A 166 -6.90 -6.15 -7.25
N GLY A 167 -6.73 -7.35 -7.82
CA GLY A 167 -7.81 -8.07 -8.46
C GLY A 167 -7.53 -9.55 -8.62
N ALA A 168 -8.60 -10.31 -8.81
CA ALA A 168 -8.56 -11.72 -9.14
C ALA A 168 -9.45 -11.95 -10.37
N TYR A 169 -8.96 -11.54 -11.55
CA TYR A 169 -9.72 -11.57 -12.80
C TYR A 169 -9.32 -12.74 -13.72
N GLY A 170 -9.79 -13.95 -13.35
CA GLY A 170 -9.46 -15.22 -13.98
C GLY A 170 -10.67 -16.16 -14.10
N THR A 171 -10.44 -17.46 -14.30
CA THR A 171 -11.51 -18.45 -14.65
C THR A 171 -11.81 -19.49 -13.57
N THR A 172 -11.20 -19.42 -12.39
CA THR A 172 -11.30 -20.45 -11.32
C THR A 172 -11.17 -19.81 -9.93
N ASN A 173 -11.46 -20.51 -8.83
CA ASN A 173 -11.31 -20.02 -7.45
C ASN A 173 -9.86 -19.56 -7.14
N MET A 174 -9.66 -18.32 -6.71
CA MET A 174 -8.33 -17.70 -6.57
C MET A 174 -8.20 -17.05 -5.20
N ASN A 175 -7.04 -17.24 -4.57
CA ASN A 175 -6.64 -16.54 -3.35
C ASN A 175 -5.13 -16.19 -3.41
N PRO A 176 -4.69 -15.41 -4.42
CA PRO A 176 -3.36 -14.81 -4.41
C PRO A 176 -3.21 -14.00 -3.12
N VAL A 177 -2.07 -14.16 -2.45
CA VAL A 177 -1.72 -13.38 -1.26
C VAL A 177 -0.60 -12.43 -1.62
N ILE A 178 -0.86 -11.13 -1.43
CA ILE A 178 0.05 -10.04 -1.79
C ILE A 178 0.45 -9.29 -0.52
N SER A 179 1.73 -8.96 -0.40
CA SER A 179 2.24 -8.08 0.64
C SER A 179 3.32 -7.15 0.08
N GLU A 180 3.79 -6.21 0.90
CA GLU A 180 4.93 -5.33 0.59
C GLU A 180 4.81 -4.56 -0.73
N ILE A 181 3.68 -3.90 -0.97
CA ILE A 181 3.46 -3.14 -2.19
C ILE A 181 4.15 -1.78 -2.05
N ILE A 182 5.03 -1.44 -3.00
CA ILE A 182 5.80 -0.20 -3.02
C ILE A 182 5.74 0.40 -4.42
N VAL A 183 5.49 1.71 -4.53
CA VAL A 183 5.52 2.47 -5.77
C VAL A 183 6.50 3.62 -5.60
N ALA A 184 7.40 3.80 -6.56
CA ALA A 184 8.44 4.84 -6.50
C ALA A 184 8.76 5.44 -7.87
N ASP A 185 9.42 6.59 -7.88
CA ASP A 185 10.02 7.19 -9.08
C ASP A 185 11.41 6.62 -9.42
N GLU A 186 11.88 5.63 -8.65
CA GLU A 186 13.20 5.00 -8.75
C GLU A 186 13.11 3.48 -8.66
N ASP A 187 14.19 2.79 -9.00
CA ASP A 187 14.27 1.33 -9.01
C ASP A 187 13.93 0.69 -7.66
N THR A 188 12.83 -0.07 -7.62
CA THR A 188 12.30 -0.70 -6.41
C THR A 188 12.93 -2.06 -6.09
N ARG A 189 13.76 -2.64 -6.96
CA ARG A 189 14.17 -4.06 -6.87
C ARG A 189 14.89 -4.45 -5.58
N THR A 190 15.45 -3.50 -4.86
CA THR A 190 16.15 -3.70 -3.58
C THR A 190 15.35 -3.17 -2.37
N MET A 191 14.17 -2.62 -2.59
CA MET A 191 13.32 -2.06 -1.54
C MET A 191 12.49 -3.13 -0.84
N ARG A 192 12.16 -2.87 0.43
CA ARG A 192 11.34 -3.71 1.30
C ARG A 192 10.35 -2.83 2.05
N LEU A 193 9.21 -3.38 2.45
CA LEU A 193 8.21 -2.67 3.25
C LEU A 193 8.07 -3.36 4.61
N ALA A 194 8.56 -2.71 5.66
CA ALA A 194 8.31 -3.15 7.04
C ALA A 194 7.00 -2.58 7.56
N LYS A 195 6.10 -3.44 8.03
CA LYS A 195 4.93 -3.04 8.82
C LYS A 195 5.36 -2.91 10.28
N LEU A 196 5.25 -1.70 10.82
CA LEU A 196 5.36 -1.45 12.26
C LEU A 196 3.96 -1.28 12.83
N VAL A 197 3.72 -1.85 14.01
CA VAL A 197 2.39 -1.91 14.63
C VAL A 197 2.42 -1.32 16.04
N PRO A 198 1.34 -0.71 16.54
CA PRO A 198 1.24 -0.31 17.94
C PRO A 198 1.53 -1.48 18.89
N THR A 199 2.36 -1.25 19.91
CA THR A 199 2.69 -2.27 20.93
C THR A 199 2.41 -1.83 22.36
N SER A 200 2.27 -0.52 22.58
CA SER A 200 1.86 0.07 23.84
C SER A 200 1.45 1.52 23.61
N ASP A 201 0.85 2.13 24.63
CA ASP A 201 0.70 3.58 24.67
C ASP A 201 2.07 4.29 24.61
N GLY A 202 2.08 5.45 23.97
CA GLY A 202 3.22 6.33 23.86
C GLY A 202 3.33 7.31 25.03
N THR A 203 4.01 8.43 24.80
CA THR A 203 4.26 9.43 25.87
C THR A 203 3.01 10.22 26.25
N THR A 204 2.17 10.55 25.26
CA THR A 204 0.93 11.31 25.46
C THR A 204 -0.29 10.45 25.19
N THR A 205 -1.23 10.43 26.14
CA THR A 205 -2.48 9.65 26.07
C THR A 205 -3.68 10.54 26.45
N ASP A 206 -3.93 11.58 25.66
CA ASP A 206 -4.95 12.59 26.00
C ASP A 206 -6.37 12.22 25.53
N MET A 207 -6.50 11.14 24.73
CA MET A 207 -7.80 10.63 24.27
C MET A 207 -8.28 9.49 25.17
N VAL A 208 -9.57 9.16 25.10
CA VAL A 208 -10.09 7.94 25.74
C VAL A 208 -9.75 6.73 24.86
N GLY A 209 -9.30 5.65 25.48
CA GLY A 209 -8.82 4.44 24.81
C GLY A 209 -7.32 4.24 25.04
N ASP A 210 -6.77 3.16 24.49
CA ASP A 210 -5.36 2.80 24.58
C ASP A 210 -4.92 2.09 23.28
N TYR A 211 -3.66 1.68 23.20
CA TYR A 211 -3.11 1.03 22.01
C TYR A 211 -3.84 -0.26 21.59
N SER A 212 -4.52 -0.94 22.51
CA SER A 212 -5.19 -2.22 22.22
C SER A 212 -6.51 -2.06 21.44
N ALA A 213 -6.97 -0.83 21.26
CA ALA A 213 -8.11 -0.49 20.42
C ALA A 213 -7.71 -0.11 18.97
N VAL A 214 -6.42 -0.23 18.62
CA VAL A 214 -5.86 0.14 17.31
C VAL A 214 -4.74 -0.81 16.84
N ASP A 215 -4.59 -2.00 17.45
CA ASP A 215 -3.51 -2.95 17.16
C ASP A 215 -3.94 -4.10 16.22
N GLU A 216 -5.17 -4.05 15.72
CA GLU A 216 -5.78 -5.14 14.99
C GLU A 216 -5.06 -5.41 13.67
N THR A 217 -5.04 -6.68 13.27
CA THR A 217 -4.48 -7.12 11.98
C THR A 217 -5.52 -7.06 10.86
N THR A 218 -6.81 -7.05 11.20
CA THR A 218 -7.94 -6.86 10.29
C THR A 218 -8.75 -5.69 10.80
N ILE A 219 -9.20 -4.81 9.91
CA ILE A 219 -10.02 -3.66 10.27
C ILE A 219 -11.18 -4.10 11.16
N ASN A 220 -11.25 -3.48 12.34
CA ASN A 220 -12.33 -3.59 13.28
C ASN A 220 -12.74 -2.18 13.70
N ASP A 221 -13.94 -1.74 13.32
CA ASP A 221 -14.46 -0.41 13.64
C ASP A 221 -15.35 -0.45 14.92
N ALA A 222 -15.26 -1.51 15.74
CA ALA A 222 -16.06 -1.70 16.95
C ALA A 222 -15.52 -0.96 18.18
N ASP A 223 -14.22 -0.69 18.18
CA ASP A 223 -13.45 0.05 19.17
C ASP A 223 -12.55 1.08 18.48
N GLY A 224 -11.97 1.97 19.29
CA GLY A 224 -11.06 3.01 18.83
C GLY A 224 -10.93 4.13 19.85
N ASN A 225 -9.85 4.90 19.71
CA ASN A 225 -9.60 6.02 20.60
C ASN A 225 -10.44 7.24 20.17
N TYR A 226 -10.98 7.97 21.14
CA TYR A 226 -11.88 9.07 20.85
C TYR A 226 -11.71 10.26 21.79
N THR A 227 -12.16 11.42 21.31
CA THR A 227 -12.18 12.68 22.06
C THR A 227 -13.22 13.62 21.49
N ASP A 228 -13.75 14.51 22.33
CA ASP A 228 -14.64 15.61 21.96
C ASP A 228 -13.93 16.99 22.02
N THR A 229 -12.63 16.98 22.31
CA THR A 229 -11.84 18.18 22.56
C THR A 229 -10.74 18.30 21.50
N ALA A 230 -10.57 19.51 20.95
CA ALA A 230 -9.51 19.82 19.98
C ALA A 230 -8.12 19.82 20.63
N GLY A 231 -7.08 19.56 19.83
CA GLY A 231 -5.68 19.65 20.27
C GLY A 231 -5.25 18.54 21.21
N LYS A 232 -5.97 17.42 21.24
CA LYS A 232 -5.61 16.24 22.03
C LYS A 232 -4.72 15.35 21.19
N ASP A 233 -3.60 14.93 21.75
CA ASP A 233 -2.67 13.99 21.12
C ASP A 233 -2.83 12.60 21.74
N GLN A 234 -2.85 11.59 20.88
CA GLN A 234 -2.74 10.20 21.27
C GLN A 234 -1.51 9.61 20.59
N GLN A 235 -0.61 9.05 21.39
CA GLN A 235 0.65 8.48 20.92
C GLN A 235 0.73 6.99 21.19
N PHE A 236 1.43 6.28 20.30
CA PHE A 236 1.62 4.84 20.40
C PHE A 236 3.08 4.49 20.09
N ASN A 237 3.69 3.69 20.95
CA ASN A 237 4.96 3.04 20.60
C ASN A 237 4.68 1.99 19.51
N VAL A 238 5.65 1.80 18.61
CA VAL A 238 5.54 0.79 17.57
C VAL A 238 6.58 -0.32 17.74
N SER A 239 6.31 -1.48 17.15
CA SER A 239 7.27 -2.56 17.04
C SER A 239 8.59 -2.11 16.41
N ASP A 240 9.68 -2.76 16.78
CA ASP A 240 11.00 -2.51 16.20
C ASP A 240 11.05 -2.83 14.69
N LEU A 241 11.98 -2.18 13.99
CA LEU A 241 12.36 -2.62 12.66
C LEU A 241 12.88 -4.06 12.68
N PRO A 242 12.72 -4.82 11.57
CA PRO A 242 13.41 -6.09 11.39
C PRO A 242 14.92 -5.96 11.61
N ALA A 243 15.60 -7.04 12.00
CA ALA A 243 17.05 -6.99 12.19
C ALA A 243 17.78 -6.74 10.85
N GLY A 244 18.73 -5.80 10.84
CA GLY A 244 19.53 -5.48 9.66
C GLY A 244 19.97 -4.02 9.62
N THR A 245 20.56 -3.61 8.49
CA THR A 245 20.92 -2.21 8.22
C THR A 245 20.12 -1.72 7.02
N PHE A 246 19.39 -0.63 7.19
CA PHE A 246 18.46 -0.09 6.19
C PHE A 246 18.68 1.40 5.96
N ALA A 247 18.43 1.83 4.73
CA ALA A 247 18.14 3.23 4.45
C ALA A 247 16.61 3.40 4.43
N ILE A 248 16.08 4.25 5.31
CA ILE A 248 14.64 4.49 5.39
C ILE A 248 14.25 5.52 4.33
N LYS A 249 13.50 5.07 3.31
CA LYS A 249 13.10 5.91 2.16
C LYS A 249 11.88 6.78 2.46
N ALA A 250 10.92 6.26 3.21
CA ALA A 250 9.73 6.95 3.64
C ALA A 250 9.11 6.25 4.85
N VAL A 251 8.27 6.98 5.58
CA VAL A 251 7.40 6.45 6.63
C VAL A 251 5.96 6.86 6.31
N LYS A 252 5.00 5.96 6.56
CA LYS A 252 3.58 6.21 6.33
C LYS A 252 2.78 5.78 7.55
N ILE A 253 1.81 6.61 7.93
CA ILE A 253 0.74 6.27 8.87
C ILE A 253 -0.54 6.09 8.07
N ALA A 254 -1.27 5.02 8.35
CA ALA A 254 -2.65 4.84 7.94
C ALA A 254 -3.52 4.72 9.20
N CYS A 255 -4.63 5.43 9.24
CA CYS A 255 -5.52 5.52 10.40
C CYS A 255 -6.97 5.43 9.91
N ARG A 256 -7.80 4.61 10.56
CA ARG A 256 -9.25 4.68 10.41
C ARG A 256 -9.82 5.63 11.45
N ALA A 257 -10.69 6.52 11.02
CA ALA A 257 -11.36 7.46 11.91
C ALA A 257 -12.72 7.87 11.35
N CYS A 258 -13.59 8.38 12.22
CA CYS A 258 -14.84 9.01 11.86
C CYS A 258 -15.18 10.13 12.87
N LYS A 259 -16.22 10.90 12.59
CA LYS A 259 -16.83 11.83 13.54
C LYS A 259 -18.32 11.57 13.70
N THR A 260 -18.89 12.01 14.82
CA THR A 260 -20.35 12.07 14.95
C THR A 260 -20.93 13.21 14.11
N VAL A 261 -22.21 13.15 13.78
CA VAL A 261 -22.90 14.12 12.89
C VAL A 261 -22.74 15.55 13.40
N ASP A 262 -22.89 15.75 14.71
CA ASP A 262 -22.86 17.06 15.37
C ASP A 262 -21.52 17.36 16.06
N ALA A 263 -20.45 16.65 15.68
CA ALA A 263 -19.13 16.86 16.27
C ALA A 263 -18.62 18.29 16.00
N SER A 264 -18.27 18.99 17.07
CA SER A 264 -17.54 20.26 17.03
C SER A 264 -16.09 20.10 16.54
N ILE A 265 -15.57 18.87 16.66
CA ILE A 265 -14.25 18.46 16.17
C ILE A 265 -14.45 17.73 14.84
N GLY A 266 -14.00 18.36 13.76
CA GLY A 266 -14.26 17.92 12.40
C GLY A 266 -13.07 17.32 11.68
N LYS A 267 -11.89 17.32 12.29
CA LYS A 267 -10.63 16.97 11.61
C LYS A 267 -9.68 16.19 12.51
N LEU A 268 -8.73 15.51 11.87
CA LEU A 268 -7.58 14.90 12.53
C LEU A 268 -6.28 15.30 11.83
N ALA A 269 -5.15 15.27 12.53
CA ALA A 269 -3.83 15.35 11.93
C ALA A 269 -3.00 14.13 12.36
N LEU A 270 -2.35 13.49 11.39
CA LEU A 270 -1.43 12.37 11.62
C LEU A 270 -0.01 12.90 11.74
N GLY A 271 0.79 12.32 12.63
CA GLY A 271 2.12 12.80 12.91
C GLY A 271 2.98 11.80 13.66
N TYR A 272 4.12 12.28 14.13
CA TYR A 272 5.09 11.46 14.84
C TYR A 272 5.64 12.21 16.04
N ASN A 273 5.96 11.46 17.09
CA ASN A 273 6.90 11.89 18.11
C ASN A 273 8.26 11.24 17.78
N SER A 274 9.24 12.06 17.43
CA SER A 274 10.60 11.62 17.09
C SER A 274 11.59 12.35 18.00
N GLY A 275 12.33 11.60 18.82
CA GLY A 275 13.29 12.19 19.77
C GLY A 275 12.64 13.10 20.83
N GLY A 276 11.36 12.87 21.17
CA GLY A 276 10.62 13.67 22.15
C GLY A 276 9.95 14.93 21.60
N THR A 277 10.06 15.18 20.29
CA THR A 277 9.39 16.31 19.61
C THR A 277 8.26 15.79 18.73
N VAL A 278 7.09 16.41 18.85
CA VAL A 278 5.90 16.07 18.07
C VAL A 278 5.81 16.96 16.83
N ALA A 279 5.70 16.35 15.65
CA ALA A 279 5.31 17.03 14.42
C ALA A 279 4.05 16.38 13.85
N VAL A 280 3.06 17.18 13.48
CA VAL A 280 1.82 16.74 12.84
C VAL A 280 1.73 17.28 11.42
N GLY A 281 1.14 16.49 10.53
CA GLY A 281 0.83 16.86 9.16
C GLY A 281 -0.37 17.81 9.06
N ALA A 282 -0.86 17.98 7.84
CA ALA A 282 -2.05 18.78 7.58
C ALA A 282 -3.32 18.13 8.15
N ASP A 283 -4.27 18.98 8.56
CA ASP A 283 -5.59 18.54 9.00
C ASP A 283 -6.34 17.82 7.87
N GLN A 284 -6.95 16.68 8.20
CA GLN A 284 -7.79 15.88 7.31
C GLN A 284 -9.22 15.89 7.83
N THR A 285 -10.16 16.28 6.96
CA THR A 285 -11.59 16.36 7.32
C THR A 285 -12.18 14.98 7.53
N LEU A 286 -12.76 14.78 8.72
CA LEU A 286 -13.43 13.56 9.12
C LEU A 286 -14.81 13.42 8.45
N THR A 287 -15.11 12.21 8.00
CA THR A 287 -16.44 11.79 7.56
C THR A 287 -17.26 11.23 8.71
N THR A 288 -18.58 11.16 8.55
CA THR A 288 -19.48 10.55 9.54
C THR A 288 -19.53 9.02 9.49
N ALA A 289 -18.99 8.43 8.43
CA ALA A 289 -18.67 7.02 8.34
C ALA A 289 -17.17 6.84 8.48
N TRP A 290 -16.74 5.67 8.95
CA TRP A 290 -15.32 5.32 9.04
C TRP A 290 -14.65 5.34 7.67
N ALA A 291 -13.54 6.06 7.60
CA ALA A 291 -12.70 6.16 6.41
C ALA A 291 -11.22 6.04 6.80
N THR A 292 -10.39 5.65 5.84
CA THR A 292 -8.94 5.63 6.00
C THR A 292 -8.36 7.01 5.68
N TYR A 293 -7.47 7.48 6.54
CA TYR A 293 -6.66 8.68 6.42
C TYR A 293 -5.19 8.29 6.44
N GLU A 294 -4.38 8.95 5.61
CA GLU A 294 -2.96 8.59 5.47
C GLU A 294 -2.06 9.83 5.55
N SER A 295 -0.83 9.61 5.98
CA SER A 295 0.26 10.58 5.83
C SER A 295 1.52 9.85 5.43
N LEU A 296 2.10 10.22 4.28
CA LEU A 296 3.35 9.67 3.76
C LEU A 296 4.43 10.75 3.80
N ASN A 297 5.55 10.44 4.43
CA ASN A 297 6.66 11.39 4.61
C ASN A 297 7.97 10.76 4.14
N ASN A 298 8.53 11.31 3.04
CA ASN A 298 9.86 10.93 2.53
C ASN A 298 11.02 11.46 3.42
N THR A 299 10.74 12.44 4.28
CA THR A 299 11.66 12.99 5.26
C THR A 299 11.00 13.03 6.63
N ASN A 300 11.81 13.04 7.69
CA ASN A 300 11.33 13.19 9.05
C ASN A 300 10.72 14.59 9.23
N PRO A 301 9.41 14.72 9.51
CA PRO A 301 8.75 16.03 9.60
C PRO A 301 9.19 16.84 10.83
N VAL A 302 9.84 16.20 11.82
CA VAL A 302 10.40 16.88 12.99
C VAL A 302 11.72 17.57 12.64
N THR A 303 12.60 16.90 11.91
CA THR A 303 13.97 17.38 11.66
C THR A 303 14.18 17.98 10.27
N GLY A 304 13.27 17.70 9.32
CA GLY A 304 13.41 18.05 7.91
C GLY A 304 14.44 17.21 7.14
N ASN A 305 15.09 16.24 7.79
CA ASN A 305 16.14 15.40 7.21
C ASN A 305 15.60 14.03 6.78
N ALA A 306 16.45 13.24 6.10
CA ALA A 306 16.14 11.84 5.82
C ALA A 306 15.93 11.06 7.13
N TRP A 307 15.01 10.11 7.11
CA TRP A 307 14.75 9.23 8.25
C TRP A 307 15.97 8.37 8.57
N LEU A 308 16.34 8.31 9.85
CA LEU A 308 17.42 7.47 10.32
C LEU A 308 16.88 6.19 10.94
N GLN A 309 17.56 5.07 10.71
CA GLN A 309 17.20 3.79 11.34
C GLN A 309 17.19 3.89 12.88
N SER A 310 18.11 4.66 13.46
CA SER A 310 18.17 4.90 14.91
C SER A 310 16.97 5.67 15.48
N GLU A 311 16.19 6.35 14.63
CA GLU A 311 14.98 7.06 15.04
C GLU A 311 13.75 6.13 15.05
N MET A 312 13.77 5.00 14.33
CA MET A 312 12.58 4.20 14.07
C MET A 312 12.10 3.40 15.28
N ASN A 313 13.02 2.74 16.01
CA ASN A 313 12.67 1.94 17.18
C ASN A 313 12.19 2.80 18.37
N ALA A 314 12.50 4.11 18.37
CA ALA A 314 12.03 5.08 19.36
C ALA A 314 10.88 5.96 18.83
N LEU A 315 10.43 5.73 17.60
CA LEU A 315 9.36 6.51 16.97
C LEU A 315 8.04 6.19 17.68
N GLN A 316 7.26 7.22 17.97
CA GLN A 316 5.86 7.03 18.36
C GLN A 316 4.96 7.61 17.26
N LEU A 317 3.92 6.87 16.89
CA LEU A 317 2.85 7.40 16.04
C LEU A 317 2.07 8.43 16.85
N ASN A 318 1.55 9.47 16.19
CA ASN A 318 0.71 10.48 16.83
C ASN A 318 -0.55 10.74 16.00
N VAL A 319 -1.69 10.79 16.67
CA VAL A 319 -2.96 11.31 16.13
C VAL A 319 -3.36 12.51 16.94
N ARG A 320 -3.70 13.61 16.28
CA ARG A 320 -4.17 14.86 16.90
C ARG A 320 -5.59 15.19 16.48
N SER A 321 -6.48 15.49 17.42
CA SER A 321 -7.80 16.04 17.12
C SER A 321 -7.75 17.52 16.72
N ALA A 322 -8.52 17.93 15.72
CA ALA A 322 -8.54 19.30 15.20
C ALA A 322 -9.94 19.79 14.82
N THR A 323 -10.14 21.10 14.79
CA THR A 323 -11.41 21.77 14.42
C THR A 323 -11.59 21.86 12.92
#